data_AF-A0A2D5S121-F1
#
_entry.id   AF-A0A2D5S121-F1
#
_cell.length_a   1.000
_cell.length_b   1.000
_cell.length_c   1.000
_cell.angle_alpha   90.00
_cell.angle_beta   90.00
_cell.angle_gamma   90.00
#
_symmetry.space_group_name_H-M   'P 1'
#
loop_
_entity.id
_entity.type
_entity.pdbx_description
1 polymer ?
#
loop_
_entity_poly.entity_id
_entity_poly.type
_entity_poly.pdbx_seq_one_letter_code
_entity_poly.pdbx_strand_id
1 'polypeptide(L)'
;MGGRSKSSQSTSNKQVTNNIVNDGDYAGVGGNVTHDESSTDNSINDSYNTDNSQEWDVDIDNSQEWEIDNSISNDGDFAGNNGNINILDGGAIESAFDFASDNAALNNELAQGAINANTDLSKVSIESAQKSASDAARLAESVIKEQSNLAGQAFDFSGDAIESLSQNSNAAIDAISQNSSDWGEFISNNSNAAIDAVSQNSSDWGEFISNNSNAAIDAVSSTANSAIDNANDLSKATIAQFSEFGLDPLTELSSGLIDTTQTQLNNSAQTLTQISGAASNDKAIIAELAKNTALQGQDIIAEQAGQMVKYVSFAIGFVGLALVLSALSRSK
;
A
#
# COMPACT_ATOMS: atom_id res chain seq x y z
N MET A 1 -9.43 5.26 -6.43
CA MET A 1 -9.66 4.60 -7.74
C MET A 1 -10.27 3.23 -7.47
N GLY A 2 -11.46 2.99 -8.01
CA GLY A 2 -12.26 1.79 -7.72
C GLY A 2 -11.73 0.54 -8.40
N GLY A 3 -11.46 -0.50 -7.61
CA GLY A 3 -11.22 -1.87 -8.06
C GLY A 3 -12.47 -2.71 -7.87
N ARG A 4 -13.05 -3.16 -8.99
CA ARG A 4 -14.28 -3.96 -9.06
C ARG A 4 -14.01 -5.36 -8.51
N SER A 5 -14.64 -5.71 -7.39
CA SER A 5 -14.69 -7.10 -6.90
C SER A 5 -15.52 -7.95 -7.85
N LYS A 6 -14.87 -8.91 -8.52
CA LYS A 6 -15.56 -9.98 -9.27
C LYS A 6 -16.05 -11.00 -8.25
N SER A 7 -17.33 -10.91 -7.87
CA SER A 7 -18.01 -11.98 -7.14
C SER A 7 -18.35 -13.10 -8.12
N SER A 8 -17.59 -14.20 -8.11
CA SER A 8 -18.03 -15.45 -8.70
C SER A 8 -18.99 -16.12 -7.72
N GLN A 9 -20.27 -15.77 -7.83
CA GLN A 9 -21.35 -16.40 -7.10
C GLN A 9 -21.56 -17.80 -7.70
N SER A 10 -21.00 -18.84 -7.07
CA SER A 10 -21.31 -20.22 -7.42
C SER A 10 -22.56 -20.64 -6.67
N THR A 11 -23.71 -20.62 -7.36
CA THR A 11 -24.94 -21.24 -6.86
C THR A 11 -24.85 -22.74 -7.13
N SER A 12 -24.46 -23.52 -6.12
CA SER A 12 -24.66 -24.97 -6.15
C SER A 12 -26.13 -25.24 -5.83
N ASN A 13 -26.95 -25.40 -6.87
CA ASN A 13 -28.33 -25.83 -6.73
C ASN A 13 -28.32 -27.35 -6.50
N LYS A 14 -28.33 -27.79 -5.23
CA LYS A 14 -28.62 -29.19 -4.90
C LYS A 14 -30.12 -29.42 -5.12
N GLN A 15 -30.48 -29.77 -6.34
CA GLN A 15 -31.77 -30.40 -6.62
C GLN A 15 -31.80 -31.74 -5.90
N VAL A 16 -32.63 -31.86 -4.87
CA VAL A 16 -33.05 -33.16 -4.36
C VAL A 16 -34.19 -33.63 -5.28
N THR A 17 -33.87 -34.50 -6.23
CA THR A 17 -34.87 -35.28 -6.95
C THR A 17 -35.33 -36.39 -6.02
N ASN A 18 -36.48 -36.19 -5.36
CA ASN A 18 -37.19 -37.29 -4.70
C ASN A 18 -37.68 -38.25 -5.78
N ASN A 19 -36.92 -39.31 -6.04
CA ASN A 19 -37.38 -40.40 -6.87
C ASN A 19 -38.34 -41.25 -6.03
N ILE A 20 -39.60 -40.84 -5.96
CA ILE A 20 -40.67 -41.66 -5.38
C ILE A 20 -40.95 -42.74 -6.42
N VAL A 21 -40.27 -43.89 -6.28
CA VAL A 21 -40.63 -45.08 -7.03
C VAL A 21 -41.98 -45.52 -6.49
N ASN A 22 -42.99 -45.43 -7.35
CA ASN A 22 -44.35 -45.80 -7.05
C ASN A 22 -44.64 -47.03 -7.92
N ASP A 23 -44.39 -48.22 -7.36
CA ASP A 23 -44.34 -49.49 -8.10
C ASP A 23 -45.45 -50.47 -7.68
N GLY A 24 -46.46 -50.00 -6.95
CA GLY A 24 -47.68 -50.76 -6.65
C GLY A 24 -48.89 -50.30 -7.48
N ASP A 25 -49.96 -51.10 -7.48
CA ASP A 25 -51.20 -50.88 -8.24
C ASP A 25 -51.93 -49.55 -7.94
N TYR A 26 -51.49 -48.81 -6.91
CA TYR A 26 -52.00 -47.50 -6.52
C TYR A 26 -51.01 -46.36 -6.78
N ALA A 27 -50.09 -46.56 -7.73
CA ALA A 27 -49.06 -45.61 -8.04
C ALA A 27 -49.57 -44.32 -8.69
N GLY A 28 -49.84 -43.31 -7.87
CA GLY A 28 -50.19 -41.95 -8.28
C GLY A 28 -51.60 -41.52 -7.89
N VAL A 29 -52.31 -42.33 -7.09
CA VAL A 29 -53.69 -42.03 -6.71
C VAL A 29 -53.72 -41.04 -5.55
N GLY A 30 -53.78 -39.75 -5.88
CA GLY A 30 -54.08 -38.67 -4.93
C GLY A 30 -55.60 -38.57 -4.71
N GLY A 31 -56.12 -39.33 -3.75
CA GLY A 31 -57.54 -39.32 -3.37
C GLY A 31 -57.98 -40.64 -2.71
N ASN A 32 -59.05 -40.60 -1.91
CA ASN A 32 -59.60 -41.79 -1.23
C ASN A 32 -59.98 -42.86 -2.27
N VAL A 33 -59.29 -44.01 -2.23
CA VAL A 33 -59.69 -45.22 -2.96
C VAL A 33 -60.70 -45.97 -2.10
N THR A 34 -61.93 -46.11 -2.58
CA THR A 34 -62.94 -47.00 -1.99
C THR A 34 -63.09 -48.23 -2.88
N HIS A 35 -62.75 -49.41 -2.36
CA HIS A 35 -63.07 -50.70 -2.99
C HIS A 35 -64.51 -51.09 -2.62
N ASP A 36 -65.35 -51.30 -3.63
CA ASP A 36 -66.70 -51.84 -3.49
C ASP A 36 -66.64 -53.34 -3.86
N GLU A 37 -66.78 -54.20 -2.85
CA GLU A 37 -66.76 -55.67 -3.01
C GLU A 37 -68.17 -56.28 -3.05
N SER A 38 -69.24 -55.51 -3.32
CA SER A 38 -70.59 -56.09 -3.39
C SER A 38 -70.93 -56.68 -4.76
N SER A 39 -70.33 -57.82 -5.11
CA SER A 39 -70.88 -58.68 -6.17
C SER A 39 -70.34 -60.11 -6.09
N THR A 40 -70.93 -60.92 -5.22
CA THR A 40 -70.92 -62.39 -5.41
C THR A 40 -72.29 -62.97 -5.11
N ASP A 41 -72.99 -63.18 -6.23
CA ASP A 41 -74.13 -64.04 -6.54
C ASP A 41 -74.37 -65.21 -5.57
N ASN A 42 -75.61 -65.32 -5.07
CA ASN A 42 -76.06 -66.37 -4.17
C ASN A 42 -77.32 -67.02 -4.78
N SER A 43 -77.15 -67.90 -5.77
CA SER A 43 -78.23 -68.71 -6.33
C SER A 43 -77.99 -70.19 -6.05
N ILE A 44 -78.75 -70.75 -5.09
CA ILE A 44 -78.90 -72.20 -4.91
C ILE A 44 -80.12 -72.62 -5.73
N ASN A 45 -79.89 -73.36 -6.81
CA ASN A 45 -80.92 -73.98 -7.64
C ASN A 45 -81.07 -75.44 -7.20
N ASP A 46 -82.11 -75.76 -6.44
CA ASP A 46 -82.49 -77.15 -6.13
C ASP A 46 -83.84 -77.45 -6.78
N SER A 47 -83.78 -78.04 -7.98
CA SER A 47 -84.93 -78.53 -8.74
C SER A 47 -84.92 -80.05 -8.77
N TYR A 48 -85.28 -80.67 -7.65
CA TYR A 48 -85.54 -82.11 -7.54
C TYR A 48 -86.89 -82.36 -6.85
N ASN A 49 -87.99 -82.08 -7.56
CA ASN A 49 -89.28 -82.70 -7.23
C ASN A 49 -89.49 -83.89 -8.17
N THR A 50 -89.04 -85.05 -7.72
CA THR A 50 -89.17 -86.34 -8.39
C THR A 50 -90.33 -87.11 -7.75
N ASP A 51 -91.36 -87.32 -8.58
CA ASP A 51 -92.14 -88.56 -8.74
C ASP A 51 -93.28 -88.89 -7.74
N ASN A 52 -94.45 -89.17 -8.30
CA ASN A 52 -94.98 -90.53 -8.46
C ASN A 52 -96.51 -90.59 -8.34
N SER A 53 -97.22 -90.06 -9.34
CA SER A 53 -98.63 -90.40 -9.55
C SER A 53 -98.70 -91.78 -10.20
N GLN A 54 -98.83 -92.83 -9.40
CA GLN A 54 -99.23 -94.15 -9.91
C GLN A 54 -100.75 -94.25 -10.00
N GLU A 55 -101.20 -94.35 -11.25
CA GLU A 55 -102.54 -94.71 -11.71
C GLU A 55 -102.69 -96.23 -11.59
N TRP A 56 -103.60 -96.68 -10.72
CA TRP A 56 -104.05 -98.08 -10.65
C TRP A 56 -105.51 -98.11 -11.06
N ASP A 57 -105.75 -98.33 -12.35
CA ASP A 57 -107.04 -98.76 -12.87
C ASP A 57 -107.19 -100.27 -12.59
N VAL A 58 -108.07 -100.59 -11.64
CA VAL A 58 -108.50 -101.96 -11.35
C VAL A 58 -109.99 -102.05 -11.70
N ASP A 59 -110.27 -102.62 -12.87
CA ASP A 59 -111.60 -103.05 -13.28
C ASP A 59 -112.02 -104.28 -12.46
N ILE A 60 -112.96 -104.09 -11.53
CA ILE A 60 -113.69 -105.19 -10.88
C ILE A 60 -115.19 -104.91 -11.02
N ASP A 61 -115.77 -105.60 -12.00
CA ASP A 61 -117.20 -105.88 -12.07
C ASP A 61 -117.53 -106.96 -11.01
N ASN A 62 -118.34 -106.59 -10.02
CA ASN A 62 -118.96 -107.53 -9.11
C ASN A 62 -120.43 -107.14 -8.94
N SER A 63 -121.20 -107.33 -10.02
CA SER A 63 -122.65 -107.41 -9.97
C SER A 63 -123.08 -108.49 -8.96
N GLN A 64 -123.32 -108.07 -7.71
CA GLN A 64 -124.08 -108.81 -6.73
C GLN A 64 -125.28 -107.95 -6.34
N GLU A 65 -126.48 -108.45 -6.65
CA GLU A 65 -127.72 -107.99 -6.03
C GLU A 65 -127.58 -108.17 -4.52
N TRP A 66 -127.35 -107.07 -3.83
CA TRP A 66 -127.49 -106.98 -2.38
C TRP A 66 -128.77 -106.20 -2.16
N GLU A 67 -129.70 -106.81 -1.43
CA GLU A 67 -130.88 -106.14 -0.92
C GLU A 67 -130.41 -104.96 -0.06
N ILE A 68 -130.43 -103.76 -0.64
CA ILE A 68 -130.06 -102.53 0.06
C ILE A 68 -131.21 -102.19 0.99
N ASP A 69 -131.06 -102.57 2.25
CA ASP A 69 -131.82 -101.99 3.34
C ASP A 69 -131.41 -100.51 3.47
N ASN A 70 -132.23 -99.62 2.91
CA ASN A 70 -132.09 -98.17 2.98
C ASN A 70 -132.65 -97.59 4.30
N SER A 71 -132.83 -98.44 5.32
CA SER A 71 -132.98 -97.95 6.68
C SER A 71 -131.67 -97.30 7.12
N ILE A 72 -131.58 -95.98 6.94
CA ILE A 72 -130.66 -95.17 7.72
C ILE A 72 -131.21 -95.23 9.14
N SER A 73 -130.68 -96.16 9.94
CA SER A 73 -130.86 -96.15 11.38
C SER A 73 -130.13 -94.92 11.90
N ASN A 74 -130.85 -93.78 11.90
CA ASN A 74 -130.38 -92.55 12.49
C ASN A 74 -130.64 -92.69 13.99
N ASP A 75 -129.76 -93.46 14.63
CA ASP A 75 -129.75 -93.68 16.06
C ASP A 75 -128.38 -93.31 16.60
N GLY A 76 -128.40 -92.50 17.65
CA GLY A 76 -127.25 -91.78 18.18
C GLY A 76 -127.58 -90.30 18.36
N ASP A 77 -126.77 -89.60 19.15
CA ASP A 77 -127.07 -88.26 19.70
C ASP A 77 -127.26 -87.14 18.66
N PHE A 78 -127.03 -87.40 17.38
CA PHE A 78 -127.14 -86.43 16.28
C PHE A 78 -128.24 -86.76 15.25
N ALA A 79 -129.12 -87.70 15.56
CA ALA A 79 -130.18 -88.12 14.67
C ALA A 79 -131.29 -87.06 14.46
N GLY A 80 -131.72 -86.86 13.21
CA GLY A 80 -132.77 -85.93 12.80
C GLY A 80 -132.31 -84.51 12.47
N ASN A 81 -131.03 -84.20 12.58
CA ASN A 81 -130.50 -82.86 12.32
C ASN A 81 -130.14 -82.69 10.84
N ASN A 82 -130.74 -81.72 10.14
CA ASN A 82 -130.49 -81.43 8.72
C ASN A 82 -129.99 -79.98 8.56
N GLY A 83 -128.68 -79.85 8.33
CA GLY A 83 -127.92 -78.59 8.27
C GLY A 83 -126.44 -78.87 8.56
N ASN A 84 -125.57 -77.86 8.52
CA ASN A 84 -124.18 -78.04 8.99
C ASN A 84 -124.19 -78.32 10.50
N ILE A 85 -123.92 -79.56 10.88
CA ILE A 85 -123.64 -79.94 12.27
C ILE A 85 -122.16 -79.65 12.54
N ASN A 86 -121.86 -78.53 13.18
CA ASN A 86 -120.50 -78.23 13.65
C ASN A 86 -120.25 -78.99 14.96
N ILE A 87 -119.71 -80.20 14.86
CA ILE A 87 -119.25 -80.98 16.02
C ILE A 87 -117.91 -80.38 16.46
N LEU A 88 -117.93 -79.53 17.49
CA LEU A 88 -116.72 -79.13 18.20
C LEU A 88 -116.43 -80.19 19.26
N ASP A 89 -115.43 -81.03 19.02
CA ASP A 89 -114.86 -81.90 20.03
C ASP A 89 -114.09 -81.05 21.05
N GLY A 90 -114.47 -81.11 22.33
CA GLY A 90 -113.82 -80.36 23.40
C GLY A 90 -112.31 -80.63 23.49
N GLY A 91 -111.88 -81.85 23.14
CA GLY A 91 -110.46 -82.22 23.09
C GLY A 91 -109.69 -81.52 21.96
N ALA A 92 -110.35 -81.18 20.85
CA ALA A 92 -109.71 -80.43 19.76
C ALA A 92 -109.47 -78.95 20.11
N ILE A 93 -110.35 -78.34 20.90
CA ILE A 93 -110.18 -76.97 21.41
C ILE A 93 -109.06 -76.93 22.45
N GLU A 94 -109.06 -77.88 23.38
CA GLU A 94 -108.02 -78.01 24.42
C GLU A 94 -106.63 -78.24 23.80
N SER A 95 -106.53 -79.15 22.82
CA SER A 95 -105.31 -79.39 22.06
C SER A 95 -104.82 -78.13 21.31
N ALA A 96 -105.73 -77.30 20.80
CA ALA A 96 -105.38 -76.05 20.14
C ALA A 96 -104.86 -74.98 21.13
N PHE A 97 -105.41 -74.92 22.33
CA PHE A 97 -104.91 -74.05 23.41
C PHE A 97 -103.55 -74.50 23.92
N ASP A 98 -103.37 -75.81 24.15
CA ASP A 98 -102.08 -76.38 24.56
C ASP A 98 -101.01 -76.12 23.50
N PHE A 99 -101.32 -76.39 22.22
CA PHE A 99 -100.43 -76.06 21.11
C PHE A 99 -100.08 -74.56 21.05
N ALA A 100 -101.05 -73.67 21.27
CA ALA A 100 -100.79 -72.23 21.27
C ALA A 100 -99.94 -71.78 22.48
N SER A 101 -100.18 -72.37 23.65
CA SER A 101 -99.41 -72.14 24.88
C SER A 101 -97.97 -72.60 24.73
N ASP A 102 -97.77 -73.82 24.23
CA ASP A 102 -96.44 -74.40 23.97
C ASP A 102 -95.66 -73.56 22.95
N ASN A 103 -96.30 -73.13 21.86
CA ASN A 103 -95.67 -72.22 20.90
C ASN A 103 -95.34 -70.86 21.50
N ALA A 104 -96.20 -70.31 22.37
CA ALA A 104 -95.91 -69.05 23.06
C ALA A 104 -94.71 -69.18 24.01
N ALA A 105 -94.61 -70.31 24.74
CA ALA A 105 -93.48 -70.62 25.59
C ALA A 105 -92.19 -70.78 24.78
N LEU A 106 -92.23 -71.54 23.69
CA LEU A 106 -91.10 -71.76 22.78
C LEU A 106 -90.63 -70.45 22.14
N ASN A 107 -91.56 -69.60 21.70
CA ASN A 107 -91.24 -68.26 21.17
C ASN A 107 -90.58 -67.36 22.21
N ASN A 108 -91.03 -67.42 23.47
CA ASN A 108 -90.44 -66.64 24.55
C ASN A 108 -89.03 -67.13 24.89
N GLU A 109 -88.81 -68.44 24.93
CA GLU A 109 -87.49 -69.05 25.12
C GLU A 109 -86.53 -68.67 23.99
N LEU A 110 -86.99 -68.74 22.73
CA LEU A 110 -86.22 -68.33 21.56
C LEU A 110 -85.87 -66.83 21.61
N ALA A 111 -86.84 -65.97 21.96
CA ALA A 111 -86.62 -64.53 22.09
C ALA A 111 -85.60 -64.21 23.19
N GLN A 112 -85.71 -64.87 24.35
CA GLN A 112 -84.75 -64.70 25.44
C GLN A 112 -83.35 -65.20 25.05
N GLY A 113 -83.26 -66.34 24.36
CA GLY A 113 -82.00 -66.84 23.81
C GLY A 113 -81.33 -65.85 22.85
N ALA A 114 -82.11 -65.26 21.93
CA ALA A 114 -81.63 -64.24 21.00
C ALA A 114 -81.18 -62.96 21.73
N ILE A 115 -81.92 -62.49 22.73
CA ILE A 115 -81.55 -61.33 23.55
C ILE A 115 -80.24 -61.59 24.29
N ASN A 116 -80.08 -62.77 24.89
CA ASN A 116 -78.86 -63.15 25.60
C ASN A 116 -77.67 -63.21 24.64
N ALA A 117 -77.81 -63.86 23.48
CA ALA A 117 -76.77 -63.93 22.46
C ALA A 117 -76.36 -62.52 21.97
N ASN A 118 -77.33 -61.63 21.74
CA ASN A 118 -77.05 -60.26 21.33
C ASN A 118 -76.36 -59.45 22.44
N THR A 119 -76.73 -59.69 23.70
CA THR A 119 -76.09 -59.06 24.87
C THR A 119 -74.63 -59.49 24.98
N ASP A 120 -74.34 -60.79 24.83
CA ASP A 120 -72.98 -61.31 24.91
C ASP A 120 -72.12 -60.85 23.72
N LEU A 121 -72.67 -60.84 22.50
CA LEU A 121 -72.01 -60.26 21.33
C LEU A 121 -71.68 -58.78 21.54
N SER A 122 -72.62 -58.01 22.12
CA SER A 122 -72.40 -56.59 22.43
C SER A 122 -71.29 -56.39 23.45
N LYS A 123 -71.21 -57.23 24.49
CA LYS A 123 -70.11 -57.18 25.48
C LYS A 123 -68.76 -57.43 24.82
N VAL A 124 -68.63 -58.51 24.04
CA VAL A 124 -67.38 -58.83 23.33
C VAL A 124 -66.98 -57.71 22.37
N SER A 125 -67.95 -57.12 21.67
CA SER A 125 -67.69 -56.00 20.76
C SER A 125 -67.18 -54.75 21.50
N ILE A 126 -67.77 -54.44 22.66
CA ILE A 126 -67.34 -53.34 23.52
C ILE A 126 -65.94 -53.60 24.08
N GLU A 127 -65.65 -54.80 24.57
CA GLU A 127 -64.34 -55.18 25.10
C GLU A 127 -63.25 -55.08 24.01
N SER A 128 -63.56 -55.54 22.79
CA SER A 128 -62.66 -55.43 21.64
C SER A 128 -62.40 -53.96 21.27
N ALA A 129 -63.45 -53.13 21.23
CA ALA A 129 -63.31 -51.70 20.98
C ALA A 129 -62.49 -50.98 22.06
N GLN A 130 -62.70 -51.31 23.34
CA GLN A 130 -61.92 -50.78 24.45
C GLN A 130 -60.44 -51.20 24.36
N LYS A 131 -60.17 -52.45 24.02
CA LYS A 131 -58.80 -52.94 23.81
C LYS A 131 -58.12 -52.20 22.66
N SER A 132 -58.79 -52.08 21.52
CA SER A 132 -58.28 -51.34 20.36
C SER A 132 -58.00 -49.87 20.70
N ALA A 133 -58.90 -49.20 21.42
CA ALA A 133 -58.70 -47.83 21.88
C ALA A 133 -57.50 -47.70 22.84
N SER A 134 -57.32 -48.66 23.76
CA SER A 134 -56.17 -48.71 24.67
C SER A 134 -54.85 -48.90 23.91
N ASP A 135 -54.82 -49.78 22.90
CA ASP A 135 -53.63 -50.03 22.11
C ASP A 135 -53.27 -48.82 21.23
N ALA A 136 -54.27 -48.14 20.66
CA ALA A 136 -54.09 -46.89 19.95
C ALA A 136 -53.52 -45.79 20.86
N ALA A 137 -54.01 -45.67 22.10
CA ALA A 137 -53.50 -44.70 23.07
C ALA A 137 -52.03 -44.98 23.44
N ARG A 138 -51.66 -46.24 23.66
CA ARG A 138 -50.26 -46.64 23.92
C ARG A 138 -49.35 -46.36 22.74
N LEU A 139 -49.81 -46.60 21.52
CA LEU A 139 -49.07 -46.27 20.31
C LEU A 139 -48.85 -44.76 20.20
N ALA A 140 -49.89 -43.95 20.43
CA ALA A 140 -49.78 -42.50 20.42
C ALA A 140 -48.77 -42.00 21.48
N GLU A 141 -48.81 -42.55 22.69
CA GLU A 141 -47.83 -42.24 23.74
C GLU A 141 -46.39 -42.56 23.30
N SER A 142 -46.17 -43.73 22.69
CA SER A 142 -44.87 -44.15 22.18
C SER A 142 -44.36 -43.21 21.08
N VAL A 143 -45.23 -42.86 20.13
CA VAL A 143 -44.90 -41.93 19.04
C VAL A 143 -44.55 -40.54 19.58
N ILE A 144 -45.31 -40.03 20.55
CA ILE A 144 -45.02 -38.73 21.17
C ILE A 144 -43.67 -38.74 21.89
N LYS A 145 -43.36 -39.81 22.62
CA LYS A 145 -42.05 -39.98 23.27
C LYS A 145 -40.92 -40.01 22.25
N GLU A 146 -41.07 -40.76 21.17
CA GLU A 146 -40.07 -40.83 20.12
C GLU A 146 -39.88 -39.49 19.41
N GLN A 147 -40.96 -38.77 19.10
CA GLN A 147 -40.89 -37.43 18.54
C GLN A 147 -40.17 -36.45 19.49
N SER A 148 -40.42 -36.54 20.80
CA SER A 148 -39.72 -35.73 21.80
C SER A 148 -38.22 -36.04 21.84
N ASN A 149 -37.85 -37.32 21.76
CA ASN A 149 -36.45 -37.75 21.72
C ASN A 149 -35.75 -37.25 20.46
N LEU A 150 -36.39 -37.40 19.29
CA LEU A 150 -35.87 -36.92 18.01
C LEU A 150 -35.71 -35.39 18.00
N ALA A 151 -36.66 -34.65 18.58
CA ALA A 151 -36.55 -33.21 18.72
C ALA A 151 -35.37 -32.81 19.62
N GLY A 152 -35.17 -33.52 20.74
CA GLY A 152 -34.00 -33.33 21.60
C GLY A 152 -32.68 -33.54 20.86
N GLN A 153 -32.54 -34.67 20.16
CA GLN A 153 -31.36 -34.96 19.35
C GLN A 153 -31.11 -33.92 18.25
N ALA A 154 -32.17 -33.42 17.61
CA ALA A 154 -32.05 -32.36 16.61
C ALA A 154 -31.57 -31.03 17.22
N PHE A 155 -32.00 -30.70 18.44
CA PHE A 155 -31.52 -29.52 19.16
C PHE A 155 -30.07 -29.68 19.61
N ASP A 156 -29.68 -30.84 20.14
CA ASP A 156 -28.30 -31.11 20.54
C ASP A 156 -27.37 -31.03 19.32
N PHE A 157 -27.71 -31.69 18.22
CA PHE A 157 -26.96 -31.59 16.96
C PHE A 157 -26.84 -30.14 16.46
N SER A 158 -27.91 -29.36 16.55
CA SER A 158 -27.89 -27.95 16.17
C SER A 158 -26.98 -27.13 17.09
N GLY A 159 -26.98 -27.42 18.39
CA GLY A 159 -26.09 -26.83 19.38
C GLY A 159 -24.62 -27.11 19.07
N ASP A 160 -24.28 -28.37 18.86
CA ASP A 160 -22.91 -28.81 18.50
C ASP A 160 -22.44 -28.17 17.19
N ALA A 161 -23.32 -28.06 16.20
CA ALA A 161 -23.01 -27.42 14.93
C ALA A 161 -22.75 -25.91 15.10
N ILE A 162 -23.54 -25.22 15.91
CA ILE A 162 -23.36 -23.80 16.22
C ILE A 162 -22.04 -23.58 16.98
N GLU A 163 -21.75 -24.44 17.97
CA GLU A 163 -20.51 -24.37 18.73
C GLU A 163 -19.29 -24.58 17.83
N SER A 164 -19.33 -25.59 16.96
CA SER A 164 -18.27 -25.86 15.97
C SER A 164 -18.07 -24.67 15.02
N LEU A 165 -19.15 -24.06 14.53
CA LEU A 165 -19.08 -22.85 13.71
C LEU A 165 -18.45 -21.69 14.48
N SER A 166 -18.85 -21.48 15.74
CA SER A 166 -18.32 -20.41 16.58
C SER A 166 -16.82 -20.59 16.83
N GLN A 167 -16.37 -21.80 17.15
CA GLN A 167 -14.96 -22.09 17.36
C GLN A 167 -14.14 -21.85 16.09
N ASN A 168 -14.63 -22.32 14.94
CA ASN A 168 -13.96 -22.10 13.66
C ASN A 168 -13.91 -20.61 13.27
N SER A 169 -15.00 -19.88 13.51
CA SER A 169 -15.05 -18.43 13.26
C SER A 169 -14.05 -17.67 14.15
N ASN A 170 -13.96 -18.03 15.44
CA ASN A 170 -13.03 -17.40 16.37
C ASN A 170 -11.57 -17.71 15.96
N ALA A 171 -11.25 -18.96 15.63
CA ALA A 171 -9.92 -19.33 15.15
C ALA A 171 -9.53 -18.57 13.87
N ALA A 172 -10.47 -18.35 12.95
CA ALA A 172 -10.23 -17.54 11.75
C ALA A 172 -9.98 -16.07 12.09
N ILE A 173 -10.72 -15.49 13.04
CA ILE A 173 -10.52 -14.12 13.53
C ILE A 173 -9.13 -13.99 14.17
N ASP A 174 -8.75 -14.93 15.03
CA ASP A 174 -7.44 -14.93 15.69
C ASP A 174 -6.30 -15.00 14.68
N ALA A 175 -6.41 -15.87 13.67
CA ALA A 175 -5.42 -15.98 12.59
C ALA A 175 -5.30 -14.67 11.78
N ILE A 176 -6.42 -14.02 11.47
CA ILE A 176 -6.41 -12.71 10.78
C ILE A 176 -5.76 -11.64 11.66
N SER A 177 -6.07 -11.61 12.95
CA SER A 177 -5.51 -10.66 13.90
C SER A 177 -4.00 -10.80 14.02
N GLN A 178 -3.49 -12.04 14.14
CA GLN A 178 -2.07 -12.31 14.20
C GLN A 178 -1.37 -11.88 12.91
N ASN A 179 -1.92 -12.27 11.76
CA ASN A 179 -1.38 -11.90 10.45
C ASN A 179 -1.32 -10.37 10.28
N SER A 180 -2.36 -9.65 10.69
CA SER A 180 -2.37 -8.18 10.67
C SER A 180 -1.28 -7.57 11.57
N SER A 181 -1.02 -8.16 12.73
CA SER A 181 0.05 -7.74 13.64
C SER A 181 1.42 -7.94 12.98
N ASP A 182 1.66 -9.13 12.43
CA ASP A 182 2.93 -9.49 11.78
C ASP A 182 3.22 -8.57 10.58
N TRP A 183 2.20 -8.24 9.76
CA TRP A 183 2.33 -7.26 8.68
C TRP A 183 2.64 -5.85 9.18
N GLY A 184 2.03 -5.44 10.30
CA GLY A 184 2.32 -4.16 10.94
C GLY A 184 3.79 -4.05 11.34
N GLU A 185 4.32 -5.11 11.96
CA GLU A 185 5.74 -5.20 12.33
C GLU A 185 6.66 -5.20 11.11
N PHE A 186 6.34 -5.99 10.08
CA PHE A 186 7.12 -6.03 8.83
C PHE A 186 7.21 -4.64 8.16
N ILE A 187 6.09 -3.93 8.06
CA ILE A 187 6.05 -2.58 7.48
C ILE A 187 6.88 -1.60 8.33
N SER A 188 6.74 -1.65 9.65
CA SER A 188 7.50 -0.81 10.57
C SER A 188 9.00 -1.03 10.43
N ASN A 189 9.44 -2.29 10.45
CA ASN A 189 10.86 -2.65 10.34
C ASN A 189 11.46 -2.21 9.01
N ASN A 190 10.78 -2.45 7.89
CA ASN A 190 11.26 -2.00 6.58
C ASN A 190 11.30 -0.47 6.46
N SER A 191 10.31 0.22 7.02
CA SER A 191 10.27 1.68 7.00
C SER A 191 11.43 2.27 7.79
N ASN A 192 11.70 1.73 8.98
CA ASN A 192 12.83 2.17 9.81
C ASN A 192 14.17 1.89 9.11
N ALA A 193 14.36 0.70 8.54
CA ALA A 193 15.56 0.38 7.79
C ALA A 193 15.81 1.32 6.60
N ALA A 194 14.75 1.72 5.89
CA ALA A 194 14.84 2.69 4.81
C ALA A 194 15.21 4.10 5.32
N ILE A 195 14.63 4.53 6.45
CA ILE A 195 14.94 5.81 7.10
C ILE A 195 16.40 5.83 7.58
N ASP A 196 16.87 4.74 8.18
CA ASP A 196 18.26 4.62 8.66
C ASP A 196 19.24 4.71 7.49
N ALA A 197 18.97 4.02 6.38
CA ALA A 197 19.79 4.08 5.18
C ALA A 197 19.87 5.50 4.59
N VAL A 198 18.74 6.22 4.51
CA VAL A 198 18.70 7.62 4.06
C VAL A 198 19.47 8.53 5.01
N SER A 199 19.31 8.33 6.32
CA SER A 199 19.97 9.14 7.35
C SER A 199 21.48 8.95 7.32
N GLN A 200 21.95 7.71 7.19
CA GLN A 200 23.37 7.40 7.06
C GLN A 200 23.95 8.04 5.80
N ASN A 201 23.29 7.87 4.65
CA ASN A 201 23.72 8.47 3.38
C ASN A 201 23.80 10.01 3.49
N SER A 202 22.81 10.65 4.11
CA SER A 202 22.85 12.10 4.35
C SER A 202 24.02 12.51 5.23
N SER A 203 24.36 11.73 6.26
CA SER A 203 25.52 11.97 7.12
C SER A 203 26.83 11.86 6.33
N ASP A 204 26.98 10.79 5.56
CA ASP A 204 28.18 10.52 4.75
C ASP A 204 28.42 11.64 3.72
N TRP A 205 27.36 12.13 3.06
CA TRP A 205 27.45 13.29 2.16
C TRP A 205 27.83 14.57 2.88
N GLY A 206 27.30 14.80 4.08
CA GLY A 206 27.67 15.95 4.92
C GLY A 206 29.16 15.94 5.24
N GLU A 207 29.71 14.79 5.61
CA GLU A 207 31.13 14.60 5.87
C GLU A 207 31.96 14.81 4.60
N PHE A 208 31.57 14.23 3.47
CA PHE A 208 32.25 14.41 2.19
C PHE A 208 32.34 15.89 1.77
N ILE A 209 31.25 16.63 1.87
CA ILE A 209 31.21 18.07 1.53
C ILE A 209 32.11 18.86 2.48
N SER A 210 32.05 18.57 3.79
CA SER A 210 32.89 19.22 4.79
C SER A 210 34.38 19.01 4.50
N ASN A 211 34.78 17.77 4.24
CA ASN A 211 36.17 17.41 3.96
C ASN A 211 36.68 18.08 2.67
N ASN A 212 35.90 18.06 1.59
CA ASN A 212 36.27 18.75 0.35
C ASN A 212 36.36 20.26 0.51
N SER A 213 35.46 20.85 1.28
CA SER A 213 35.46 22.30 1.55
C SER A 213 36.70 22.70 2.33
N ASN A 214 37.07 21.93 3.37
CA ASN A 214 38.30 22.17 4.14
C ASN A 214 39.54 22.01 3.26
N ALA A 215 39.62 20.96 2.44
CA ALA A 215 40.74 20.76 1.51
C ALA A 215 40.88 21.92 0.50
N ALA A 216 39.76 22.44 -0.02
CA ALA A 216 39.76 23.60 -0.90
C ALA A 216 40.23 24.88 -0.18
N ILE A 217 39.77 25.10 1.07
CA ILE A 217 40.23 26.22 1.91
C ILE A 217 41.74 26.12 2.16
N ASP A 218 42.24 24.95 2.51
CA ASP A 218 43.67 24.73 2.76
C ASP A 218 44.52 25.01 1.51
N ALA A 219 44.06 24.55 0.34
CA ALA A 219 44.74 24.82 -0.94
C ALA A 219 44.78 26.31 -1.28
N VAL A 220 43.66 27.02 -1.09
CA VAL A 220 43.59 28.48 -1.29
C VAL A 220 44.50 29.20 -0.29
N SER A 221 44.46 28.80 0.99
CA SER A 221 45.29 29.41 2.03
C SER A 221 46.78 29.21 1.76
N SER A 222 47.19 28.01 1.33
CA SER A 222 48.58 27.71 0.95
C SER A 222 49.05 28.56 -0.24
N THR A 223 48.20 28.68 -1.26
CA THR A 223 48.46 29.52 -2.44
C THR A 223 48.59 31.00 -2.05
N ALA A 224 47.69 31.50 -1.21
CA ALA A 224 47.71 32.88 -0.74
C ALA A 224 48.98 33.19 0.07
N ASN A 225 49.37 32.31 0.99
CA ASN A 225 50.59 32.47 1.77
C ASN A 225 51.83 32.45 0.88
N SER A 226 51.90 31.54 -0.10
CA SER A 226 53.01 31.47 -1.05
C SER A 226 53.13 32.75 -1.90
N ALA A 227 51.99 33.33 -2.31
CA ALA A 227 51.97 34.60 -3.03
C ALA A 227 52.45 35.78 -2.15
N ILE A 228 52.06 35.80 -0.87
CA ILE A 228 52.52 36.79 0.10
C ILE A 228 54.03 36.68 0.32
N ASP A 229 54.55 35.46 0.49
CA ASP A 229 55.99 35.22 0.67
C ASP A 229 56.78 35.69 -0.55
N ASN A 230 56.34 35.33 -1.76
CA ASN A 230 56.95 35.81 -3.00
C ASN A 230 56.92 37.34 -3.12
N ALA A 231 55.82 37.98 -2.75
CA ALA A 231 55.71 39.45 -2.77
C ALA A 231 56.64 40.11 -1.75
N ASN A 232 56.77 39.51 -0.56
CA ASN A 232 57.70 39.96 0.48
C ASN A 232 59.15 39.83 0.01
N ASP A 233 59.51 38.71 -0.60
CA ASP A 233 60.87 38.47 -1.10
C ASP A 233 61.22 39.40 -2.27
N LEU A 234 60.29 39.62 -3.20
CA LEU A 234 60.45 40.64 -4.24
C LEU A 234 60.66 42.02 -3.64
N SER A 235 59.84 42.40 -2.66
CA SER A 235 59.95 43.71 -1.98
C SER A 235 61.31 43.88 -1.30
N LYS A 236 61.80 42.85 -0.59
CA LYS A 236 63.15 42.84 0.01
C LYS A 236 64.23 42.99 -1.05
N ALA A 237 64.14 42.25 -2.15
CA ALA A 237 65.11 42.32 -3.25
C ALA A 237 65.14 43.71 -3.89
N THR A 238 63.98 44.30 -4.15
CA THR A 238 63.88 45.68 -4.67
C THR A 238 64.48 46.69 -3.69
N ILE A 239 64.18 46.59 -2.40
CA ILE A 239 64.78 47.47 -1.37
C ILE A 239 66.30 47.32 -1.33
N ALA A 240 66.83 46.09 -1.39
CA ALA A 240 68.26 45.83 -1.41
C ALA A 240 68.94 46.48 -2.64
N GLN A 241 68.36 46.32 -3.84
CA GLN A 241 68.86 46.95 -5.06
C GLN A 241 68.87 48.47 -4.98
N PHE A 242 67.81 49.09 -4.44
CA PHE A 242 67.78 50.55 -4.24
C PHE A 242 68.82 51.01 -3.22
N SER A 243 69.01 50.25 -2.14
CA SER A 243 70.02 50.57 -1.13
C SER A 243 71.44 50.49 -1.69
N GLU A 244 71.74 49.49 -2.54
CA GLU A 244 73.03 49.33 -3.20
C GLU A 244 73.29 50.46 -4.21
N PHE A 245 72.30 50.80 -5.05
CA PHE A 245 72.39 51.92 -5.99
C PHE A 245 72.51 53.28 -5.29
N GLY A 246 71.91 53.44 -4.11
CA GLY A 246 71.87 54.72 -3.41
C GLY A 246 73.19 55.15 -2.78
N LEU A 247 74.07 54.21 -2.41
CA LEU A 247 75.27 54.51 -1.64
C LEU A 247 76.52 54.61 -2.52
N ASP A 248 76.82 53.59 -3.31
CA ASP A 248 78.11 53.50 -3.99
C ASP A 248 78.20 54.45 -5.19
N PRO A 249 77.26 54.44 -6.17
CA PRO A 249 77.24 55.40 -7.25
C PRO A 249 77.16 56.86 -6.78
N LEU A 250 76.41 57.14 -5.72
CA LEU A 250 76.27 58.50 -5.19
C LEU A 250 77.57 58.97 -4.54
N THR A 251 78.26 58.07 -3.81
CA THR A 251 79.57 58.35 -3.21
C THR A 251 80.64 58.51 -4.29
N GLU A 252 80.62 57.68 -5.33
CA GLU A 252 81.52 57.78 -6.47
C GLU A 252 81.29 59.07 -7.25
N LEU A 253 80.03 59.42 -7.55
CA LEU A 253 79.67 60.69 -8.19
C LEU A 253 80.12 61.89 -7.35
N SER A 254 79.87 61.85 -6.03
CA SER A 254 80.32 62.88 -5.10
C SER A 254 81.85 63.02 -5.13
N SER A 255 82.58 61.90 -5.10
CA SER A 255 84.05 61.89 -5.12
C SER A 255 84.59 62.42 -6.45
N GLY A 256 84.02 61.98 -7.58
CA GLY A 256 84.42 62.45 -8.91
C GLY A 256 84.13 63.95 -9.12
N LEU A 257 83.02 64.46 -8.56
CA LEU A 257 82.73 65.89 -8.56
C LEU A 257 83.75 66.68 -7.72
N ILE A 258 84.12 66.17 -6.55
CA ILE A 258 85.18 66.75 -5.70
C ILE A 258 86.51 66.79 -6.46
N ASP A 259 86.94 65.68 -7.06
CA ASP A 259 88.20 65.58 -7.81
C ASP A 259 88.24 66.50 -9.02
N THR A 260 87.14 66.56 -9.78
CA THR A 260 87.00 67.47 -10.93
C THR A 260 87.10 68.93 -10.46
N THR A 261 86.39 69.28 -9.38
CA THR A 261 86.42 70.62 -8.81
C THR A 261 87.83 70.98 -8.32
N GLN A 262 88.51 70.06 -7.64
CA GLN A 262 89.86 70.26 -7.15
C GLN A 262 90.87 70.42 -8.30
N THR A 263 90.72 69.63 -9.37
CA THR A 263 91.55 69.76 -10.58
C THR A 263 91.35 71.12 -11.23
N GLN A 264 90.10 71.60 -11.36
CA GLN A 264 89.84 72.93 -11.92
C GLN A 264 90.36 74.06 -11.06
N LEU A 265 90.30 73.93 -9.72
CA LEU A 265 90.93 74.89 -8.81
C LEU A 265 92.46 74.91 -8.98
N ASN A 266 93.10 73.73 -9.07
CA ASN A 266 94.53 73.61 -9.28
C ASN A 266 94.96 74.21 -10.63
N ASN A 267 94.25 73.88 -11.72
CA ASN A 267 94.50 74.45 -13.04
C ASN A 267 94.34 75.97 -13.02
N SER A 268 93.27 76.49 -12.40
CA SER A 268 93.05 77.93 -12.26
C SER A 268 94.17 78.61 -11.47
N ALA A 269 94.65 77.98 -10.39
CA ALA A 269 95.78 78.47 -9.61
C ALA A 269 97.09 78.47 -10.43
N GLN A 270 97.33 77.45 -11.24
CA GLN A 270 98.46 77.40 -12.16
C GLN A 270 98.37 78.47 -13.25
N THR A 271 97.21 78.62 -13.90
CA THR A 271 96.96 79.69 -14.88
C THR A 271 97.16 81.05 -14.24
N LEU A 272 96.67 81.26 -13.02
CA LEU A 272 96.87 82.51 -12.28
C LEU A 272 98.37 82.76 -11.99
N THR A 273 99.10 81.71 -11.62
CA THR A 273 100.56 81.79 -11.42
C THR A 273 101.29 82.12 -12.71
N GLN A 274 100.91 81.50 -13.84
CA GLN A 274 101.47 81.79 -15.16
C GLN A 274 101.16 83.23 -15.60
N ILE A 275 99.91 83.69 -15.44
CA ILE A 275 99.51 85.08 -15.74
C ILE A 275 100.29 86.05 -14.85
N SER A 276 100.42 85.77 -13.56
CA SER A 276 101.21 86.60 -12.64
C SER A 276 102.68 86.64 -13.04
N GLY A 277 103.26 85.50 -13.44
CA GLY A 277 104.63 85.41 -13.93
C GLY A 277 104.83 86.18 -15.23
N ALA A 278 103.95 85.99 -16.21
CA ALA A 278 103.94 86.72 -17.48
C ALA A 278 103.79 88.23 -17.24
N ALA A 279 102.84 88.66 -16.41
CA ALA A 279 102.68 90.06 -16.04
C ALA A 279 103.93 90.64 -15.35
N SER A 280 104.64 89.84 -14.55
CA SER A 280 105.91 90.25 -13.96
C SER A 280 107.03 90.36 -15.00
N ASN A 281 107.08 89.44 -15.95
CA ASN A 281 108.06 89.46 -17.04
C ASN A 281 107.78 90.60 -18.02
N ASP A 282 106.52 90.82 -18.40
CA ASP A 282 106.08 91.94 -19.22
C ASP A 282 106.41 93.26 -18.52
N LYS A 283 106.21 93.37 -17.20
CA LYS A 283 106.69 94.54 -16.44
C LYS A 283 108.20 94.73 -16.54
N ALA A 284 108.98 93.65 -16.48
CA ALA A 284 110.44 93.72 -16.62
C ALA A 284 110.86 94.15 -18.04
N ILE A 285 110.24 93.58 -19.08
CA ILE A 285 110.46 93.95 -20.48
C ILE A 285 110.04 95.40 -20.73
N ILE A 286 108.89 95.85 -20.24
CA ILE A 286 108.44 97.24 -20.34
C ILE A 286 109.43 98.17 -19.61
N ALA A 287 109.93 97.78 -18.43
CA ALA A 287 110.95 98.54 -17.72
C ALA A 287 112.28 98.60 -18.50
N GLU A 288 112.68 97.51 -19.15
CA GLU A 288 113.88 97.44 -19.96
C GLU A 288 113.75 98.20 -21.29
N LEU A 289 112.59 98.13 -21.95
CA LEU A 289 112.23 98.99 -23.09
C LEU A 289 112.22 100.45 -22.68
N ALA A 290 111.58 100.82 -21.57
CA ALA A 290 111.59 102.19 -21.06
C ALA A 290 113.03 102.66 -20.80
N LYS A 291 113.89 101.80 -20.25
CA LYS A 291 115.31 102.09 -20.04
C LYS A 291 116.08 102.23 -21.35
N ASN A 292 115.89 101.33 -22.31
CA ASN A 292 116.54 101.39 -23.63
C ASN A 292 116.05 102.57 -24.47
N THR A 293 114.76 102.91 -24.43
CA THR A 293 114.21 104.11 -25.06
C THR A 293 114.74 105.37 -24.39
N ALA A 294 114.90 105.39 -23.05
CA ALA A 294 115.54 106.49 -22.36
C ALA A 294 117.03 106.64 -22.75
N LEU A 295 117.76 105.52 -22.92
CA LEU A 295 119.17 105.50 -23.34
C LEU A 295 119.36 105.89 -24.82
N GLN A 296 118.58 105.33 -25.76
CA GLN A 296 118.58 105.76 -27.16
C GLN A 296 118.13 107.21 -27.32
N GLY A 297 117.15 107.65 -26.52
CA GLY A 297 116.77 109.06 -26.44
C GLY A 297 117.93 109.96 -26.02
N GLN A 298 118.76 109.51 -25.07
CA GLN A 298 119.98 110.23 -24.66
C GLN A 298 121.07 110.20 -25.72
N ASP A 299 121.30 109.08 -26.42
CA ASP A 299 122.31 108.98 -27.49
C ASP A 299 121.98 109.87 -28.68
N ILE A 300 120.70 109.97 -29.07
CA ILE A 300 120.25 110.89 -30.13
C ILE A 300 120.50 112.35 -29.72
N ILE A 301 120.23 112.69 -28.45
CA ILE A 301 120.49 114.04 -27.91
C ILE A 301 122.01 114.29 -27.83
N ALA A 302 122.81 113.29 -27.45
CA ALA A 302 124.26 113.40 -27.34
C ALA A 302 124.95 113.53 -28.71
N GLU A 303 124.47 112.83 -29.74
CA GLU A 303 125.02 112.93 -31.10
C GLU A 303 124.65 114.26 -31.77
N GLN A 304 123.41 114.76 -31.60
CA GLN A 304 123.07 116.11 -32.04
C GLN A 304 123.81 117.20 -31.25
N ALA A 305 123.97 117.04 -29.93
CA ALA A 305 124.75 117.98 -29.11
C ALA A 305 126.23 117.96 -29.51
N GLY A 306 126.79 116.79 -29.84
CA GLY A 306 128.16 116.63 -30.31
C GLY A 306 128.43 117.32 -31.65
N GLN A 307 127.48 117.29 -32.59
CA GLN A 307 127.59 118.08 -33.82
C GLN A 307 127.48 119.58 -33.54
N MET A 308 126.57 120.01 -32.67
CA MET A 308 126.40 121.43 -32.29
C MET A 308 127.66 122.02 -31.61
N VAL A 309 128.30 121.27 -30.69
CA VAL A 309 129.52 121.73 -30.01
C VAL A 309 130.69 121.87 -30.98
N LYS A 310 130.83 120.98 -31.98
CA LYS A 310 131.90 121.11 -32.99
C LYS A 310 131.76 122.39 -33.81
N TYR A 311 130.55 122.74 -34.24
CA TYR A 311 130.31 123.99 -34.97
C TYR A 311 130.58 125.24 -34.11
N VAL A 312 130.19 125.21 -32.83
CA VAL A 312 130.43 126.32 -31.90
C VAL A 312 131.93 126.47 -31.56
N SER A 313 132.65 125.37 -31.39
CA SER A 313 134.09 125.37 -31.05
C SER A 313 134.96 125.93 -32.18
N PHE A 314 134.64 125.59 -33.42
CA PHE A 314 135.36 126.11 -34.58
C PHE A 314 135.10 127.61 -34.80
N ALA A 315 133.85 128.06 -34.58
CA ALA A 315 133.50 129.47 -34.66
C ALA A 315 134.27 130.32 -33.63
N ILE A 316 134.44 129.83 -32.40
CA ILE A 316 135.17 130.54 -31.33
C ILE A 316 136.68 130.56 -31.60
N GLY A 317 137.24 129.48 -32.18
CA GLY A 317 138.66 129.43 -32.56
C GLY A 317 139.04 130.48 -33.61
N PHE A 318 138.17 130.74 -34.59
CA PHE A 318 138.37 131.79 -35.58
C PHE A 318 138.31 133.21 -34.97
N VAL A 319 137.43 133.44 -33.99
CA VAL A 319 137.30 134.74 -33.31
C VAL A 319 138.49 135.01 -32.38
N GLY A 320 139.01 133.98 -31.71
CA GLY A 320 140.20 134.08 -30.86
C GLY A 320 141.49 134.42 -31.62
N LEU A 321 141.68 133.85 -32.82
CA LEU A 321 142.84 134.15 -33.66
C LEU A 321 142.80 135.56 -34.27
N ALA A 322 141.60 136.06 -34.60
CA ALA A 322 141.39 137.42 -35.11
C ALA A 322 141.70 138.51 -34.06
N LEU A 323 141.45 138.24 -32.78
CA LEU A 323 141.76 139.18 -31.69
C LEU A 323 143.26 139.23 -31.33
N VAL A 324 144.00 138.13 -31.49
CA VAL A 324 145.45 138.10 -31.24
C VAL A 324 146.24 138.79 -32.36
N LEU A 325 145.79 138.66 -33.62
CA LEU A 325 146.44 139.35 -34.75
C LEU A 325 146.18 140.88 -34.76
N SER A 326 145.06 141.36 -34.22
CA SER A 326 144.80 142.80 -34.08
C SER A 326 145.56 143.46 -32.90
N ALA A 327 146.04 142.67 -31.92
CA ALA A 327 146.85 143.18 -30.81
C ALA A 327 148.35 143.32 -31.13
N LEU A 328 148.86 142.62 -32.16
CA LEU A 328 150.26 142.75 -32.61
C LEU A 328 150.50 143.84 -33.66
N SER A 329 149.47 144.44 -34.26
CA SER A 329 149.61 145.59 -35.18
C SER A 329 149.71 146.96 -34.47
N ARG A 330 150.01 146.98 -33.16
CA ARG A 330 150.27 148.21 -32.38
C ARG A 330 151.71 148.36 -31.86
N SER A 331 152.65 147.59 -32.40
CA SER A 331 154.06 147.98 -32.46
C SER A 331 154.59 147.83 -33.89
N LYS A 332 154.47 148.94 -34.64
CA LYS A 332 154.83 149.18 -36.05
C LYS A 332 153.86 148.63 -37.09
#